data_AF-A0A1M4VGV1-F1
#
_entry.id   AF-A0A1M4VGV1-F1
#
_cell.length_a   1.000
_cell.length_b   1.000
_cell.length_c   1.000
_cell.angle_alpha   90.00
_cell.angle_beta   90.00
_cell.angle_gamma   90.00
#
_symmetry.space_group_name_H-M   'P 1'
#
loop_
_entity.id
_entity.type
_entity.pdbx_description
1 polymer ?
#
loop_
_entity_poly.entity_id
_entity_poly.type
_entity_poly.pdbx_seq_one_letter_code
_entity_poly.pdbx_strand_id
1 'polypeptide(L)'
;MKNLKGIISLKLLVAVMLFASSCKKELQVKPTISGVETDIATLNIGDKLTLAPNITNTKGNSYIWLVNGKETASGQLNYTFQATEPGIFEVIFKVTNKGGTEQQSYKLTVEKPIVISLTNELKVSMSNVLEITPAITGPDRKDYEYEWSIGDLVIGKKLNLSFISPEAGTYELTLRATAGKQSVSAKCTIAVKEEQYIKNAYTVLEYAPSPGKNHNWSIIGSADNWKYGDEYPLAYNDFLAKASAIRKINTNAALFLGSWGGSVTFKFDHTVANVSGKTDLEMNAFHSARDLPAVYVAYDRNKNGMPDEDEWYELKNDDYGLEDIPEYEMVFTYNKTETDAKRIYSYFNWKDNQPSLASGEILTNKTFTSSMTSAGAFSNRGFFPGLTVTDNSTKQTAILDGWKSSFSRKGKRISRNITGAAPFFQKLNIDIDMAVNKKGETIQLPGIDFVRVQKVVYPFQQDLSTGNVMTDYNMEEGRMLQVGSILDKHLKN
;
A
#
# COMPACT_ATOMS: atom_id res chain seq x y z
N MET A 1 99.08 -100.52 -10.22
CA MET A 1 97.80 -100.67 -9.49
C MET A 1 98.01 -100.42 -8.00
N LYS A 2 97.64 -99.24 -7.49
CA LYS A 2 96.91 -99.00 -6.23
C LYS A 2 96.84 -97.48 -5.95
N ASN A 3 95.65 -97.04 -5.58
CA ASN A 3 95.16 -95.68 -5.34
C ASN A 3 95.79 -95.01 -4.10
N LEU A 4 95.79 -93.67 -4.00
CA LEU A 4 94.81 -92.87 -3.21
C LEU A 4 95.23 -91.37 -3.06
N LYS A 5 94.28 -90.46 -3.38
CA LYS A 5 93.95 -89.09 -2.88
C LYS A 5 95.04 -88.04 -2.51
N GLY A 6 94.82 -86.80 -3.00
CA GLY A 6 95.34 -85.54 -2.43
C GLY A 6 94.99 -84.29 -3.25
N ILE A 7 94.52 -83.22 -2.59
CA ILE A 7 93.85 -81.97 -3.08
C ILE A 7 94.86 -80.81 -3.29
N ILE A 8 94.45 -79.70 -3.95
CA ILE A 8 94.90 -78.25 -3.87
C ILE A 8 95.09 -77.66 -5.30
N SER A 9 94.72 -76.44 -5.75
CA SER A 9 93.97 -75.26 -5.26
C SER A 9 93.70 -74.33 -6.48
N LEU A 10 92.60 -73.56 -6.47
CA LEU A 10 92.41 -72.40 -7.37
C LEU A 10 91.37 -71.42 -6.78
N LYS A 11 91.75 -70.16 -6.56
CA LYS A 11 91.08 -68.92 -7.03
C LYS A 11 91.45 -67.65 -6.23
N LEU A 12 92.24 -66.84 -6.92
CA LEU A 12 92.27 -65.38 -7.11
C LEU A 12 91.25 -64.44 -6.39
N LEU A 13 91.83 -63.31 -5.96
CA LEU A 13 91.32 -61.92 -5.96
C LEU A 13 90.30 -61.45 -4.92
N VAL A 14 90.78 -60.75 -3.87
CA VAL A 14 89.99 -59.86 -2.99
C VAL A 14 90.79 -58.58 -2.69
N ALA A 15 90.04 -57.46 -2.71
CA ALA A 15 90.29 -56.16 -2.08
C ALA A 15 91.23 -55.15 -2.74
N VAL A 16 90.63 -54.25 -3.53
CA VAL A 16 90.92 -52.82 -3.47
C VAL A 16 89.61 -52.09 -3.19
N MET A 17 89.43 -51.65 -1.94
CA MET A 17 88.54 -50.55 -1.59
C MET A 17 89.25 -49.25 -1.94
N LEU A 18 88.69 -48.46 -2.85
CA LEU A 18 88.89 -47.02 -2.89
C LEU A 18 87.56 -46.32 -3.19
N PHE A 19 87.28 -45.38 -2.30
CA PHE A 19 86.12 -44.53 -2.17
C PHE A 19 85.69 -43.86 -3.49
N ALA A 20 84.48 -44.19 -3.93
CA ALA A 20 83.63 -43.25 -4.65
C ALA A 20 82.31 -43.17 -3.88
N SER A 21 82.30 -42.43 -2.77
CA SER A 21 81.03 -41.90 -2.26
C SER A 21 80.55 -40.90 -3.30
N SER A 22 79.79 -41.37 -4.28
CA SER A 22 78.95 -40.53 -5.10
C SER A 22 77.96 -39.86 -4.14
N CYS A 23 78.30 -38.65 -3.69
CA CYS A 23 77.30 -37.68 -3.31
C CYS A 23 76.49 -37.41 -4.58
N LYS A 24 75.49 -38.26 -4.85
CA LYS A 24 74.31 -37.80 -5.55
C LYS A 24 73.79 -36.66 -4.67
N LYS A 25 74.05 -35.40 -5.06
CA LYS A 25 73.27 -34.28 -4.53
C LYS A 25 71.83 -34.66 -4.81
N GLU A 26 71.09 -35.13 -3.80
CA GLU A 26 69.64 -35.27 -3.90
C GLU A 26 69.15 -33.92 -4.43
N LEU A 27 68.51 -33.91 -5.60
CA LEU A 27 67.94 -32.69 -6.16
C LEU A 27 66.89 -32.23 -5.15
N GLN A 28 67.16 -31.12 -4.45
CA GLN A 28 66.25 -30.58 -3.47
C GLN A 28 65.20 -29.76 -4.21
N VAL A 29 64.05 -30.39 -4.46
CA VAL A 29 62.92 -29.75 -5.15
C VAL A 29 62.06 -29.04 -4.12
N LYS A 30 61.74 -27.75 -4.37
CA LYS A 30 60.84 -26.98 -3.50
C LYS A 30 59.45 -27.63 -3.41
N PRO A 31 58.71 -27.43 -2.30
CA PRO A 31 57.32 -27.85 -2.21
C PRO A 31 56.46 -27.16 -3.27
N THR A 32 55.34 -27.77 -3.64
CA THR A 32 54.32 -27.11 -4.47
C THR A 32 52.95 -27.31 -3.84
N ILE A 33 52.17 -26.23 -3.74
CA ILE A 33 50.81 -26.23 -3.21
C ILE A 33 49.84 -26.35 -4.39
N SER A 34 48.82 -27.20 -4.31
CA SER A 34 47.82 -27.40 -5.37
C SER A 34 46.41 -27.66 -4.81
N GLY A 35 45.40 -27.57 -5.69
CA GLY A 35 44.04 -28.02 -5.40
C GLY A 35 43.24 -27.17 -4.41
N VAL A 36 43.39 -25.84 -4.45
CA VAL A 36 42.69 -24.94 -3.54
C VAL A 36 42.08 -23.79 -4.34
N GLU A 37 40.76 -23.68 -4.33
CA GLU A 37 40.07 -22.49 -4.82
C GLU A 37 40.41 -21.30 -3.91
N THR A 38 40.88 -20.22 -4.52
CA THR A 38 41.24 -18.95 -3.87
C THR A 38 40.02 -18.10 -3.50
N ASP A 39 38.85 -18.73 -3.38
CA ASP A 39 37.59 -18.03 -3.22
C ASP A 39 37.49 -17.36 -1.85
N ILE A 40 36.90 -16.17 -1.83
CA ILE A 40 36.64 -15.41 -0.61
C ILE A 40 35.61 -16.20 0.20
N ALA A 41 36.04 -16.83 1.28
CA ALA A 41 35.10 -17.49 2.19
C ALA A 41 34.52 -16.45 3.16
N THR A 42 33.20 -16.26 3.10
CA THR A 42 32.46 -15.40 4.03
C THR A 42 31.96 -16.23 5.22
N LEU A 43 32.35 -15.81 6.41
CA LEU A 43 32.07 -16.45 7.70
C LEU A 43 31.28 -15.50 8.60
N ASN A 44 30.48 -16.05 9.50
CA ASN A 44 29.90 -15.31 10.62
C ASN A 44 30.72 -15.53 11.89
N ILE A 45 30.57 -14.64 12.87
CA ILE A 45 31.17 -14.85 14.20
C ILE A 45 30.67 -16.19 14.77
N GLY A 46 31.62 -17.01 15.23
CA GLY A 46 31.39 -18.37 15.73
C GLY A 46 31.69 -19.47 14.71
N ASP A 47 31.70 -19.17 13.41
CA ASP A 47 31.98 -20.15 12.37
C ASP A 47 33.42 -20.68 12.49
N LYS A 48 33.59 -21.93 12.07
CA LYS A 48 34.88 -22.61 11.97
C LYS A 48 35.09 -23.10 10.54
N LEU A 49 36.26 -22.80 9.99
CA LEU A 49 36.64 -23.21 8.64
C LEU A 49 37.98 -23.95 8.68
N THR A 50 38.01 -25.20 8.23
CA THR A 50 39.25 -25.97 8.11
C THR A 50 39.85 -25.81 6.72
N LEU A 51 41.04 -25.23 6.66
CA LEU A 51 41.87 -25.10 5.47
C LEU A 51 42.79 -26.32 5.38
N ALA A 52 42.71 -27.04 4.26
CA ALA A 52 43.45 -28.29 4.01
C ALA A 52 44.15 -28.25 2.64
N PRO A 53 45.31 -27.58 2.52
CA PRO A 53 46.07 -27.49 1.28
C PRO A 53 46.64 -28.84 0.86
N ASN A 54 46.64 -29.13 -0.45
CA ASN A 54 47.39 -30.27 -0.99
C ASN A 54 48.82 -29.85 -1.31
N ILE A 55 49.80 -30.67 -0.95
CA ILE A 55 51.22 -30.40 -1.18
C ILE A 55 51.92 -31.57 -1.86
N THR A 56 52.84 -31.25 -2.78
CA THR A 56 53.81 -32.21 -3.34
C THR A 56 55.22 -31.91 -2.84
N ASN A 57 56.15 -32.85 -3.03
CA ASN A 57 57.53 -32.80 -2.51
C ASN A 57 57.60 -32.65 -0.97
N THR A 58 57.03 -33.64 -0.25
CA THR A 58 56.77 -33.59 1.20
C THR A 58 57.95 -33.93 2.11
N LYS A 59 59.07 -34.44 1.57
CA LYS A 59 60.22 -34.91 2.37
C LYS A 59 60.94 -33.75 3.05
N GLY A 60 60.88 -33.71 4.38
CA GLY A 60 61.59 -32.72 5.20
C GLY A 60 60.94 -31.33 5.21
N ASN A 61 59.63 -31.25 4.96
CA ASN A 61 58.89 -29.99 4.99
C ASN A 61 58.61 -29.53 6.44
N SER A 62 58.70 -28.22 6.66
CA SER A 62 58.12 -27.53 7.80
C SER A 62 56.92 -26.70 7.37
N TYR A 63 55.93 -26.60 8.25
CA TYR A 63 54.64 -25.94 8.00
C TYR A 63 54.42 -24.80 8.99
N ILE A 64 53.99 -23.65 8.50
CA ILE A 64 53.64 -22.48 9.30
C ILE A 64 52.33 -21.89 8.76
N TRP A 65 51.44 -21.53 9.67
CA TRP A 65 50.22 -20.78 9.40
C TRP A 65 50.31 -19.39 10.00
N LEU A 66 50.11 -18.37 9.16
CA LEU A 66 50.07 -16.97 9.56
C LEU A 66 48.63 -16.45 9.41
N VAL A 67 48.16 -15.64 10.36
CA VAL A 67 46.93 -14.85 10.22
C VAL A 67 47.33 -13.38 10.34
N ASN A 68 47.04 -12.59 9.30
CA ASN A 68 47.45 -11.19 9.18
C ASN A 68 48.96 -10.99 9.48
N GLY A 69 49.79 -11.90 8.98
CA GLY A 69 51.25 -11.88 9.14
C GLY A 69 51.79 -12.42 10.47
N LYS A 70 50.95 -12.73 11.46
CA LYS A 70 51.38 -13.32 12.74
C LYS A 70 51.27 -14.84 12.72
N GLU A 71 52.32 -15.54 13.17
CA GLU A 71 52.27 -17.00 13.34
C GLU A 71 51.22 -17.41 14.38
N THR A 72 50.33 -18.30 13.97
CA THR A 72 49.22 -18.80 14.81
C THR A 72 49.26 -20.31 14.99
N ALA A 73 49.88 -21.06 14.06
CA ALA A 73 50.11 -22.50 14.20
C ALA A 73 51.35 -22.93 13.40
N SER A 74 52.00 -24.01 13.83
CA SER A 74 53.14 -24.61 13.12
C SER A 74 53.14 -26.14 13.26
N GLY A 75 53.81 -26.81 12.32
CA GLY A 75 53.98 -28.27 12.30
C GLY A 75 52.77 -29.07 11.78
N GLN A 76 51.64 -28.42 11.48
CA GLN A 76 50.41 -29.06 11.00
C GLN A 76 50.10 -28.68 9.55
N LEU A 77 49.65 -29.66 8.75
CA LEU A 77 49.26 -29.43 7.36
C LEU A 77 47.92 -28.68 7.25
N ASN A 78 46.96 -29.01 8.12
CA ASN A 78 45.63 -28.40 8.12
C ASN A 78 45.54 -27.35 9.24
N TYR A 79 44.71 -26.33 9.03
CA TYR A 79 44.44 -25.28 10.01
C TYR A 79 42.96 -24.97 10.09
N THR A 80 42.41 -24.88 11.30
CA THR A 80 41.03 -24.46 11.52
C THR A 80 41.00 -23.01 11.98
N PHE A 81 40.53 -22.12 11.11
CA PHE A 81 40.24 -20.74 11.44
C PHE A 81 38.93 -20.67 12.24
N GLN A 82 38.90 -19.88 13.31
CA GLN A 82 37.70 -19.59 14.09
C GLN A 82 37.39 -18.09 14.01
N ALA A 83 36.21 -17.77 13.51
CA ALA A 83 35.77 -16.38 13.35
C ALA A 83 35.33 -15.80 14.70
N THR A 84 36.18 -15.06 15.40
CA THR A 84 35.85 -14.47 16.72
C THR A 84 35.56 -12.98 16.67
N GLU A 85 36.02 -12.27 15.63
CA GLU A 85 35.84 -10.84 15.45
C GLU A 85 35.59 -10.52 13.96
N PRO A 86 34.82 -9.47 13.65
CA PRO A 86 34.52 -9.11 12.27
C PRO A 86 35.72 -8.43 11.60
N GLY A 87 35.94 -8.72 10.32
CA GLY A 87 37.06 -8.17 9.58
C GLY A 87 37.48 -9.01 8.39
N ILE A 88 38.47 -8.52 7.65
CA ILE A 88 39.12 -9.26 6.59
C ILE A 88 40.39 -9.87 7.17
N PHE A 89 40.54 -11.17 7.00
CA PHE A 89 41.69 -11.94 7.47
C PHE A 89 42.43 -12.52 6.28
N GLU A 90 43.73 -12.27 6.22
CA GLU A 90 44.63 -12.97 5.33
C GLU A 90 45.27 -14.13 6.09
N VAL A 91 44.90 -15.36 5.72
CA VAL A 91 45.50 -16.57 6.27
C VAL A 91 46.51 -17.10 5.27
N ILE A 92 47.79 -17.21 5.66
CA ILE A 92 48.87 -17.65 4.78
C ILE A 92 49.38 -19.00 5.28
N PHE A 93 49.32 -20.00 4.41
CA PHE A 93 50.04 -21.26 4.59
C PHE A 93 51.42 -21.14 3.97
N LYS A 94 52.47 -21.43 4.76
CA LYS A 94 53.85 -21.45 4.31
C LYS A 94 54.45 -22.84 4.53
N VAL A 95 55.03 -23.38 3.47
CA VAL A 95 55.73 -24.66 3.51
C VAL A 95 57.17 -24.47 3.03
N THR A 96 58.13 -24.98 3.80
CA THR A 96 59.56 -24.82 3.52
C THR A 96 60.26 -26.17 3.60
N ASN A 97 61.14 -26.46 2.64
CA ASN A 97 62.10 -27.55 2.72
C ASN A 97 63.49 -27.06 2.25
N LYS A 98 64.48 -27.95 2.18
CA LYS A 98 65.82 -27.55 1.75
C LYS A 98 65.89 -27.04 0.29
N GLY A 99 64.91 -27.39 -0.54
CA GLY A 99 64.78 -26.94 -1.92
C GLY A 99 64.11 -25.58 -2.08
N GLY A 100 63.47 -25.03 -1.04
CA GLY A 100 62.88 -23.70 -1.07
C GLY A 100 61.61 -23.56 -0.22
N THR A 101 60.93 -22.43 -0.39
CA THR A 101 59.67 -22.10 0.29
C THR A 101 58.58 -21.86 -0.74
N GLU A 102 57.36 -22.30 -0.45
CA GLU A 102 56.15 -21.97 -1.19
C GLU A 102 55.09 -21.43 -0.22
N GLN A 103 54.20 -20.55 -0.71
CA GLN A 103 53.14 -19.95 0.11
C GLN A 103 51.81 -19.90 -0.64
N GLN A 104 50.71 -20.01 0.12
CA GLN A 104 49.35 -19.81 -0.37
C GLN A 104 48.60 -18.87 0.57
N SER A 105 47.92 -17.88 0.00
CA SER A 105 47.07 -16.94 0.75
C SER A 105 45.60 -17.31 0.59
N TYR A 106 44.85 -17.23 1.69
CA TYR A 106 43.40 -17.38 1.79
C TYR A 106 42.83 -16.08 2.34
N LYS A 107 41.88 -15.47 1.63
CA LYS A 107 41.18 -14.27 2.10
C LYS A 107 39.85 -14.68 2.72
N LEU A 108 39.74 -14.54 4.03
CA LEU A 108 38.51 -14.82 4.77
C LEU A 108 37.86 -13.49 5.17
N THR A 109 36.55 -13.39 4.99
CA THR A 109 35.78 -12.23 5.48
C THR A 109 34.86 -12.70 6.59
N VAL A 110 35.02 -12.14 7.79
CA VAL A 110 34.10 -12.35 8.91
C VAL A 110 33.13 -11.18 8.95
N GLU A 111 31.85 -11.46 8.75
CA GLU A 111 30.80 -10.43 8.77
C GLU A 111 30.59 -9.87 10.18
N LYS A 112 30.25 -8.57 10.26
CA LYS A 112 29.71 -7.97 11.48
C LYS A 112 28.40 -8.67 11.86
N PRO A 113 28.07 -8.84 13.14
CA PRO A 113 26.77 -9.38 13.54
C PRO A 113 25.68 -8.35 13.27
N ILE A 114 24.50 -8.80 12.83
CA ILE A 114 23.30 -7.96 12.77
C ILE A 114 22.88 -7.60 14.19
N VAL A 115 22.70 -6.31 14.46
CA VAL A 115 22.16 -5.79 15.72
C VAL A 115 20.98 -4.89 15.42
N ILE A 116 19.85 -5.19 16.06
CA ILE A 116 18.61 -4.42 15.98
C ILE A 116 18.51 -3.56 17.23
N SER A 117 18.43 -2.24 17.06
CA SER A 117 18.09 -1.30 18.13
C SER A 117 16.63 -0.87 17.97
N LEU A 118 15.79 -1.26 18.92
CA LEU A 118 14.35 -1.06 18.90
C LEU A 118 13.88 -0.60 20.28
N THR A 119 12.96 0.36 20.32
CA THR A 119 12.32 0.79 21.57
C THR A 119 11.43 -0.32 22.11
N ASN A 120 11.66 -0.74 23.36
CA ASN A 120 10.97 -1.89 23.95
C ASN A 120 9.48 -1.65 24.23
N GLU A 121 9.11 -0.43 24.63
CA GLU A 121 7.73 -0.09 25.00
C GLU A 121 7.28 1.19 24.29
N LEU A 122 6.11 1.12 23.66
CA LEU A 122 5.49 2.24 22.96
C LEU A 122 4.02 2.35 23.38
N LYS A 123 3.45 3.55 23.22
CA LYS A 123 2.06 3.83 23.54
C LYS A 123 1.43 4.65 22.43
N VAL A 124 0.21 4.30 22.06
CA VAL A 124 -0.59 5.02 21.06
C VAL A 124 -2.06 4.84 21.41
N SER A 125 -2.93 5.74 20.99
CA SER A 125 -4.38 5.50 21.04
C SER A 125 -4.81 4.59 19.89
N MET A 126 -5.90 3.85 20.06
CA MET A 126 -6.51 3.12 18.95
C MET A 126 -6.83 4.06 17.78
N SER A 127 -6.80 3.51 16.55
CA SER A 127 -7.05 4.25 15.30
C SER A 127 -6.10 5.44 15.04
N ASN A 128 -4.98 5.52 15.75
CA ASN A 128 -3.87 6.43 15.43
C ASN A 128 -2.68 5.65 14.91
N VAL A 129 -2.08 6.13 13.82
CA VAL A 129 -0.87 5.52 13.24
C VAL A 129 0.38 5.88 14.06
N LEU A 130 1.10 4.85 14.49
CA LEU A 130 2.39 4.92 15.16
C LEU A 130 3.50 4.50 14.19
N GLU A 131 4.39 5.43 13.85
CA GLU A 131 5.58 5.13 13.05
C GLU A 131 6.70 4.56 13.93
N ILE A 132 7.15 3.35 13.58
CA ILE A 132 8.24 2.64 14.26
C ILE A 132 9.44 2.61 13.32
N THR A 133 10.54 3.23 13.77
CA THR A 133 11.78 3.37 13.00
C THR A 133 12.95 2.74 13.78
N PRO A 134 13.20 1.43 13.62
CA PRO A 134 14.33 0.76 14.23
C PRO A 134 15.66 1.21 13.59
N ALA A 135 16.75 1.06 14.32
CA ALA A 135 18.10 1.18 13.75
C ALA A 135 18.74 -0.21 13.61
N ILE A 136 19.34 -0.46 12.45
CA ILE A 136 20.04 -1.72 12.14
C ILE A 136 21.52 -1.41 11.93
N THR A 137 22.37 -2.18 12.58
CA THR A 137 23.81 -2.24 12.28
C THR A 137 24.16 -3.67 11.91
N GLY A 138 25.21 -3.87 11.11
CA GLY A 138 25.57 -5.20 10.65
C GLY A 138 26.56 -5.18 9.48
N PRO A 139 26.61 -6.26 8.69
CA PRO A 139 27.44 -6.32 7.49
C PRO A 139 26.98 -5.31 6.43
N ASP A 140 27.93 -4.81 5.64
CA ASP A 140 27.67 -3.90 4.52
C ASP A 140 27.18 -4.70 3.31
N ARG A 141 25.85 -4.76 3.15
CA ARG A 141 25.16 -5.59 2.16
C ARG A 141 23.81 -5.00 1.79
N LYS A 142 23.28 -5.42 0.64
CA LYS A 142 22.04 -4.88 0.06
C LYS A 142 20.83 -5.80 0.14
N ASP A 143 21.03 -7.06 0.50
CA ASP A 143 20.01 -8.12 0.59
C ASP A 143 19.45 -8.27 2.00
N TYR A 144 19.31 -7.16 2.75
CA TYR A 144 18.55 -7.21 4.00
C TYR A 144 17.07 -7.41 3.70
N GLU A 145 16.49 -8.40 4.37
CA GLU A 145 15.05 -8.64 4.41
C GLU A 145 14.53 -8.38 5.83
N TYR A 146 13.36 -7.76 5.92
CA TYR A 146 12.71 -7.41 7.18
C TYR A 146 11.32 -8.03 7.24
N GLU A 147 10.93 -8.51 8.40
CA GLU A 147 9.58 -9.00 8.67
C GLU A 147 9.12 -8.55 10.04
N TRP A 148 7.98 -7.87 10.08
CA TRP A 148 7.25 -7.53 11.30
C TRP A 148 6.11 -8.51 11.49
N SER A 149 5.96 -9.05 12.71
CA SER A 149 4.86 -9.96 13.04
C SER A 149 4.25 -9.70 14.42
N ILE A 150 2.98 -10.11 14.59
CA ILE A 150 2.29 -10.26 15.87
C ILE A 150 1.89 -11.73 15.99
N GLY A 151 2.54 -12.46 16.90
CA GLY A 151 2.51 -13.92 16.86
C GLY A 151 2.99 -14.44 15.50
N ASP A 152 2.18 -15.27 14.85
CA ASP A 152 2.47 -15.86 13.54
C ASP A 152 2.01 -14.99 12.35
N LEU A 153 1.30 -13.87 12.61
CA LEU A 153 0.79 -13.00 11.55
C LEU A 153 1.84 -11.98 11.13
N VAL A 154 2.26 -12.02 9.88
CA VAL A 154 3.14 -11.00 9.27
C VAL A 154 2.34 -9.75 8.93
N ILE A 155 2.76 -8.61 9.46
CA ILE A 155 2.09 -7.30 9.31
C ILE A 155 2.92 -6.28 8.51
N GLY A 156 4.17 -6.61 8.15
CA GLY A 156 5.01 -5.71 7.37
C GLY A 156 6.31 -6.36 6.90
N LYS A 157 6.84 -5.90 5.75
CA LYS A 157 8.09 -6.40 5.15
C LYS A 157 9.15 -5.32 4.89
N LYS A 158 8.98 -4.16 5.52
CA LYS A 158 9.90 -3.02 5.46
C LYS A 158 10.57 -2.86 6.83
N LEU A 159 11.72 -2.18 6.85
CA LEU A 159 12.41 -1.87 8.12
C LEU A 159 11.51 -1.03 9.03
N ASN A 160 10.98 0.07 8.49
CA ASN A 160 10.04 0.93 9.20
C ASN A 160 8.63 0.35 9.08
N LEU A 161 7.86 0.46 10.16
CA LEU A 161 6.48 0.00 10.24
C LEU A 161 5.56 1.14 10.66
N SER A 162 4.49 1.36 9.91
CA SER A 162 3.37 2.21 10.30
C SER A 162 2.33 1.31 10.98
N PHE A 163 2.34 1.26 12.31
CA PHE A 163 1.44 0.41 13.09
C PHE A 163 0.14 1.15 13.43
N ILE A 164 -0.99 0.46 13.30
CA ILE A 164 -2.31 0.94 13.73
C ILE A 164 -3.13 -0.24 14.24
N SER A 165 -3.97 -0.01 15.24
CA SER A 165 -4.96 -0.97 15.71
C SER A 165 -6.29 -0.27 15.98
N PRO A 166 -7.42 -0.79 15.46
CA PRO A 166 -8.76 -0.31 15.80
C PRO A 166 -9.25 -0.87 17.15
N GLU A 167 -8.47 -1.73 17.81
CA GLU A 167 -8.81 -2.30 19.10
C GLU A 167 -7.77 -1.89 20.15
N ALA A 168 -8.26 -1.48 21.32
CA ALA A 168 -7.43 -1.26 22.50
C ALA A 168 -6.88 -2.59 23.02
N GLY A 169 -5.65 -2.56 23.56
CA GLY A 169 -4.99 -3.77 24.02
C GLY A 169 -3.49 -3.61 24.13
N THR A 170 -2.80 -4.74 24.31
CA THR A 170 -1.34 -4.80 24.35
C THR A 170 -0.87 -5.76 23.27
N TYR A 171 -0.02 -5.26 22.38
CA TYR A 171 0.46 -6.00 21.22
C TYR A 171 1.97 -6.20 21.32
N GLU A 172 2.42 -7.45 21.32
CA GLU A 172 3.84 -7.78 21.21
C GLU A 172 4.19 -7.95 19.72
N LEU A 173 5.05 -7.06 19.22
CA LEU A 173 5.55 -7.10 17.85
C LEU A 173 6.95 -7.68 17.84
N THR A 174 7.26 -8.47 16.81
CA THR A 174 8.60 -8.98 16.55
C THR A 174 9.09 -8.44 15.21
N LEU A 175 10.28 -7.81 15.19
CA LEU A 175 11.02 -7.49 13.97
C LEU A 175 12.11 -8.55 13.77
N ARG A 176 12.05 -9.27 12.65
CA ARG A 176 13.13 -10.14 12.17
C ARG A 176 13.89 -9.44 11.05
N ALA A 177 15.22 -9.39 11.17
CA ALA A 177 16.13 -8.95 10.12
C ALA A 177 16.98 -10.14 9.66
N THR A 178 16.99 -10.39 8.36
CA THR A 178 17.74 -11.49 7.74
C THR A 178 18.64 -10.93 6.66
N ALA A 179 19.89 -11.38 6.63
CA ALA A 179 20.84 -11.01 5.59
C ALA A 179 21.90 -12.11 5.46
N GLY A 180 22.00 -12.71 4.27
CA GLY A 180 22.88 -13.85 4.02
C GLY A 180 22.54 -15.02 4.92
N LYS A 181 23.49 -15.42 5.78
CA LYS A 181 23.27 -16.52 6.73
C LYS A 181 22.78 -16.05 8.10
N GLN A 182 22.74 -14.74 8.35
CA GLN A 182 22.35 -14.19 9.65
C GLN A 182 20.83 -13.96 9.69
N SER A 183 20.21 -14.31 10.81
CA SER A 183 18.81 -14.02 11.11
C SER A 183 18.68 -13.68 12.59
N VAL A 184 18.28 -12.44 12.89
CA VAL A 184 18.18 -11.90 14.25
C VAL A 184 16.80 -11.29 14.44
N SER A 185 16.26 -11.35 15.65
CA SER A 185 14.96 -10.77 15.98
C SER A 185 15.02 -9.92 17.24
N ALA A 186 14.21 -8.87 17.28
CA ALA A 186 13.96 -8.03 18.45
C ALA A 186 12.45 -7.83 18.62
N LYS A 187 12.03 -7.56 19.86
CA LYS A 187 10.62 -7.39 20.20
C LYS A 187 10.35 -6.01 20.78
N CYS A 188 9.15 -5.50 20.55
CA CYS A 188 8.60 -4.38 21.29
C CYS A 188 7.15 -4.65 21.68
N THR A 189 6.69 -3.96 22.72
CA THR A 189 5.31 -4.00 23.18
C THR A 189 4.66 -2.64 22.93
N ILE A 190 3.46 -2.66 22.35
CA ILE A 190 2.66 -1.46 22.11
C ILE A 190 1.40 -1.54 22.97
N ALA A 191 1.25 -0.60 23.90
CA ALA A 191 -0.01 -0.40 24.62
C ALA A 191 -0.91 0.54 23.82
N VAL A 192 -2.00 0.00 23.30
CA VAL A 192 -3.04 0.72 22.56
C VAL A 192 -4.14 1.14 23.52
N LYS A 193 -4.27 2.45 23.74
CA LYS A 193 -5.26 3.05 24.63
C LYS A 193 -6.63 3.10 23.96
N GLU A 194 -7.67 2.79 24.73
CA GLU A 194 -9.07 2.95 24.33
C GLU A 194 -9.44 4.42 24.13
N GLU A 195 -10.18 4.71 23.06
CA GLU A 195 -10.77 6.00 22.72
C GLU A 195 -12.16 5.76 22.10
N GLN A 196 -13.01 6.80 22.10
CA GLN A 196 -14.33 6.74 21.49
C GLN A 196 -14.38 7.51 20.19
N TYR A 197 -14.87 6.86 19.14
CA TYR A 197 -14.98 7.42 17.80
C TYR A 197 -16.37 7.20 17.23
N ILE A 198 -16.73 8.03 16.26
CA ILE A 198 -17.97 7.86 15.53
C ILE A 198 -17.71 7.01 14.30
N LYS A 199 -18.40 5.87 14.25
CA LYS A 199 -18.30 4.90 13.17
C LYS A 199 -18.50 5.48 11.77
N ASN A 200 -19.34 6.51 11.64
CA ASN A 200 -19.72 7.08 10.35
C ASN A 200 -18.75 8.18 9.89
N ALA A 201 -18.35 8.18 8.61
CA ALA A 201 -17.72 9.33 7.96
C ALA A 201 -18.75 10.47 7.86
N TYR A 202 -18.81 11.28 8.91
CA TYR A 202 -19.88 12.25 9.06
C TYR A 202 -19.49 13.64 8.59
N THR A 203 -18.21 14.02 8.65
CA THR A 203 -17.77 15.37 8.27
C THR A 203 -17.79 15.49 6.75
N VAL A 204 -18.57 16.42 6.20
CA VAL A 204 -18.65 16.71 4.77
C VAL A 204 -17.66 17.82 4.46
N LEU A 205 -16.56 17.48 3.79
CA LEU A 205 -15.50 18.43 3.43
C LEU A 205 -15.80 19.15 2.12
N GLU A 206 -16.37 18.42 1.16
CA GLU A 206 -16.70 18.94 -0.15
C GLU A 206 -17.96 18.27 -0.66
N TYR A 207 -18.85 19.02 -1.29
CA TYR A 207 -20.06 18.51 -1.91
C TYR A 207 -20.24 19.14 -3.29
N ALA A 208 -20.10 18.32 -4.33
CA ALA A 208 -20.09 18.76 -5.72
C ALA A 208 -21.18 18.01 -6.52
N PRO A 209 -22.48 18.26 -6.27
CA PRO A 209 -23.56 17.58 -6.98
C PRO A 209 -23.65 18.00 -8.45
N SER A 210 -24.21 17.13 -9.30
CA SER A 210 -24.52 17.42 -10.72
C SER A 210 -26.03 17.53 -10.95
N PRO A 211 -26.55 18.55 -11.66
CA PRO A 211 -27.98 18.72 -11.91
C PRO A 211 -28.66 17.49 -12.53
N GLY A 212 -29.94 17.30 -12.20
CA GLY A 212 -30.78 16.22 -12.70
C GLY A 212 -32.18 16.75 -13.04
N LYS A 213 -32.79 16.18 -14.08
CA LYS A 213 -34.12 16.53 -14.60
C LYS A 213 -35.20 16.07 -13.63
N ASN A 214 -36.11 16.99 -13.31
CA ASN A 214 -37.24 16.77 -12.38
C ASN A 214 -36.84 16.17 -11.03
N HIS A 215 -35.56 16.25 -10.65
CA HIS A 215 -35.09 15.58 -9.45
C HIS A 215 -35.50 16.35 -8.19
N ASN A 216 -36.04 15.63 -7.22
CA ASN A 216 -36.30 16.17 -5.89
C ASN A 216 -35.01 16.24 -5.07
N TRP A 217 -34.20 17.25 -5.37
CA TRP A 217 -33.12 17.71 -4.51
C TRP A 217 -33.64 18.04 -3.12
N SER A 218 -33.30 17.20 -2.15
CA SER A 218 -33.11 17.69 -0.80
C SER A 218 -31.78 17.21 -0.31
N ILE A 219 -31.10 18.14 0.32
CA ILE A 219 -29.68 18.06 0.42
C ILE A 219 -29.30 17.28 1.69
N ILE A 220 -30.20 17.13 2.68
CA ILE A 220 -29.92 16.38 3.93
C ILE A 220 -31.19 15.67 4.42
N GLY A 221 -31.13 14.35 4.65
CA GLY A 221 -32.21 13.58 5.31
C GLY A 221 -33.13 12.79 4.36
N SER A 222 -34.35 12.46 4.82
CA SER A 222 -35.33 11.63 4.08
C SER A 222 -36.47 12.46 3.47
N ALA A 223 -36.97 12.03 2.31
CA ALA A 223 -38.08 12.63 1.59
C ALA A 223 -39.34 12.86 2.42
N ASP A 224 -39.57 11.97 3.39
CA ASP A 224 -40.74 11.98 4.26
C ASP A 224 -40.77 13.18 5.22
N ASN A 225 -39.61 13.77 5.52
CA ASN A 225 -39.50 14.85 6.49
C ASN A 225 -39.54 16.24 5.86
N TRP A 226 -39.37 16.34 4.54
CA TRP A 226 -39.33 17.62 3.84
C TRP A 226 -40.64 18.40 3.94
N LYS A 227 -41.78 17.69 3.98
CA LYS A 227 -43.09 18.29 4.25
C LYS A 227 -43.14 19.01 5.60
N TYR A 228 -42.27 18.67 6.55
CA TYR A 228 -42.18 19.34 7.85
C TYR A 228 -41.17 20.49 7.89
N GLY A 229 -40.51 20.81 6.76
CA GLY A 229 -39.56 21.92 6.66
C GLY A 229 -38.09 21.53 6.84
N ASP A 230 -37.76 20.23 6.82
CA ASP A 230 -36.38 19.72 6.88
C ASP A 230 -35.65 19.85 5.52
N GLU A 231 -35.71 21.04 4.94
CA GLU A 231 -35.06 21.41 3.70
C GLU A 231 -34.13 22.56 4.08
N TYR A 232 -32.82 22.37 3.99
CA TYR A 232 -31.83 23.33 4.50
C TYR A 232 -31.25 24.16 3.33
N PRO A 233 -31.94 25.21 2.83
CA PRO A 233 -31.44 26.09 1.78
C PRO A 233 -30.39 27.02 2.36
N LEU A 234 -29.16 26.51 2.48
CA LEU A 234 -28.06 27.18 3.13
C LEU A 234 -27.00 27.60 2.11
N ALA A 235 -26.26 28.67 2.44
CA ALA A 235 -25.00 28.98 1.77
C ALA A 235 -24.06 27.76 1.85
N TYR A 236 -23.13 27.63 0.91
CA TYR A 236 -22.37 26.39 0.70
C TYR A 236 -21.65 25.89 1.97
N ASN A 237 -20.95 26.77 2.69
CA ASN A 237 -20.24 26.40 3.92
C ASN A 237 -21.19 26.04 5.07
N ASP A 238 -22.30 26.76 5.20
CA ASP A 238 -23.34 26.46 6.20
C ASP A 238 -24.01 25.11 5.89
N PHE A 239 -24.19 24.79 4.60
CA PHE A 239 -24.67 23.50 4.16
C PHE A 239 -23.71 22.37 4.58
N LEU A 240 -22.40 22.51 4.32
CA LEU A 240 -21.41 21.51 4.73
C LEU A 240 -21.43 21.28 6.25
N ALA A 241 -21.48 22.36 7.04
CA ALA A 241 -21.56 22.28 8.49
C ALA A 241 -22.85 21.60 8.97
N LYS A 242 -24.00 21.94 8.38
CA LYS A 242 -25.30 21.35 8.74
C LYS A 242 -25.39 19.87 8.35
N ALA A 243 -24.90 19.51 7.16
CA ALA A 243 -24.82 18.13 6.70
C ALA A 243 -23.94 17.29 7.62
N SER A 244 -22.79 17.85 8.03
CA SER A 244 -21.88 17.21 8.97
C SER A 244 -22.55 16.95 10.33
N ALA A 245 -23.22 17.97 10.89
CA ALA A 245 -23.88 17.86 12.18
C ALA A 245 -25.01 16.81 12.18
N ILE A 246 -25.82 16.74 11.12
CA ILE A 246 -26.91 15.75 11.02
C ILE A 246 -26.33 14.34 10.83
N ARG A 247 -25.36 14.17 9.93
CA ARG A 247 -24.74 12.85 9.67
C ARG A 247 -24.03 12.27 10.89
N LYS A 248 -23.54 13.14 11.79
CA LYS A 248 -22.89 12.74 13.04
C LYS A 248 -23.83 11.96 13.96
N ILE A 249 -25.12 12.31 13.97
CA ILE A 249 -26.14 11.72 14.86
C ILE A 249 -27.13 10.82 14.13
N ASN A 250 -27.20 10.88 12.79
CA ASN A 250 -28.15 10.12 11.97
C ASN A 250 -27.45 9.52 10.74
N THR A 251 -27.19 8.21 10.81
CA THR A 251 -26.56 7.44 9.72
C THR A 251 -27.44 7.32 8.47
N ASN A 252 -28.75 7.62 8.56
CA ASN A 252 -29.66 7.62 7.43
C ASN A 252 -29.69 8.95 6.67
N ALA A 253 -28.94 9.96 7.12
CA ALA A 253 -28.86 11.26 6.46
C ALA A 253 -27.97 11.19 5.21
N ALA A 254 -28.57 10.81 4.10
CA ALA A 254 -27.90 10.64 2.82
C ALA A 254 -27.82 11.95 2.01
N LEU A 255 -26.87 12.02 1.08
CA LEU A 255 -26.63 13.14 0.17
C LEU A 255 -26.83 12.68 -1.29
N PHE A 256 -27.56 13.46 -2.09
CA PHE A 256 -27.71 13.19 -3.52
C PHE A 256 -26.54 13.77 -4.30
N LEU A 257 -25.86 12.94 -5.09
CA LEU A 257 -24.75 13.41 -5.94
C LEU A 257 -25.23 13.82 -7.33
N GLY A 258 -26.40 13.32 -7.74
CA GLY A 258 -27.03 13.69 -8.99
C GLY A 258 -26.59 12.87 -10.20
N SER A 259 -26.51 13.54 -11.35
CA SER A 259 -26.07 12.94 -12.63
C SER A 259 -24.55 12.71 -12.65
N TRP A 260 -24.02 12.24 -13.79
CA TRP A 260 -22.60 11.90 -13.94
C TRP A 260 -21.66 12.99 -13.38
N GLY A 261 -20.57 12.54 -12.79
CA GLY A 261 -19.49 13.38 -12.28
C GLY A 261 -19.77 13.98 -10.90
N GLY A 262 -21.00 13.91 -10.40
CA GLY A 262 -21.37 14.37 -9.07
C GLY A 262 -20.58 13.62 -7.98
N SER A 263 -20.08 14.35 -6.99
CA SER A 263 -19.21 13.78 -5.96
C SER A 263 -19.41 14.41 -4.58
N VAL A 264 -18.93 13.70 -3.56
CA VAL A 264 -18.84 14.19 -2.18
C VAL A 264 -17.57 13.64 -1.53
N THR A 265 -16.94 14.46 -0.69
CA THR A 265 -15.77 14.07 0.12
C THR A 265 -16.14 14.11 1.60
N PHE A 266 -15.90 13.00 2.29
CA PHE A 266 -16.12 12.84 3.73
C PHE A 266 -14.82 12.66 4.50
N LYS A 267 -14.86 12.98 5.79
CA LYS A 267 -13.80 12.76 6.77
C LYS A 267 -14.32 11.98 7.99
N PHE A 268 -13.54 11.01 8.44
CA PHE A 268 -13.70 10.34 9.74
C PHE A 268 -13.08 11.17 10.87
N ASP A 269 -13.53 10.95 12.11
CA ASP A 269 -12.92 11.56 13.30
C ASP A 269 -11.68 10.79 13.82
N HIS A 270 -11.25 9.77 13.07
CA HIS A 270 -10.11 8.90 13.32
C HIS A 270 -9.58 8.34 11.99
N THR A 271 -8.40 7.73 12.00
CA THR A 271 -7.91 6.94 10.87
C THR A 271 -8.53 5.54 10.92
N VAL A 272 -9.27 5.16 9.90
CA VAL A 272 -9.81 3.79 9.77
C VAL A 272 -8.69 2.85 9.38
N ALA A 273 -8.43 1.84 10.20
CA ALA A 273 -7.34 0.88 9.96
C ALA A 273 -7.62 0.04 8.70
N ASN A 274 -6.60 -0.13 7.85
CA ASN A 274 -6.61 -1.12 6.78
C ASN A 274 -6.25 -2.48 7.37
N VAL A 275 -7.21 -3.41 7.39
CA VAL A 275 -6.99 -4.76 7.92
C VAL A 275 -6.99 -5.75 6.77
N SER A 276 -5.82 -6.28 6.46
CA SER A 276 -5.63 -7.03 5.22
C SER A 276 -6.62 -8.18 5.03
N GLY A 277 -7.21 -8.23 3.83
CA GLY A 277 -8.18 -9.25 3.42
C GLY A 277 -9.54 -9.16 4.13
N LYS A 278 -9.87 -8.04 4.77
CA LYS A 278 -11.17 -7.79 5.41
C LYS A 278 -11.85 -6.57 4.80
N THR A 279 -13.18 -6.56 4.90
CA THR A 279 -13.95 -5.34 4.66
C THR A 279 -13.73 -4.34 5.79
N ASP A 280 -13.13 -3.19 5.47
CA ASP A 280 -12.87 -2.11 6.41
C ASP A 280 -14.03 -1.11 6.51
N LEU A 281 -14.73 -0.85 5.39
CA LEU A 281 -15.84 0.10 5.35
C LEU A 281 -17.12 -0.54 4.80
N GLU A 282 -18.28 -0.08 5.29
CA GLU A 282 -19.59 -0.37 4.71
C GLU A 282 -20.29 0.93 4.34
N MET A 283 -20.48 1.15 3.04
CA MET A 283 -21.21 2.29 2.50
C MET A 283 -22.64 1.90 2.15
N ASN A 284 -23.62 2.64 2.68
CA ASN A 284 -25.01 2.57 2.21
C ASN A 284 -25.18 3.58 1.07
N ALA A 285 -25.72 3.17 -0.06
CA ALA A 285 -25.99 4.05 -1.19
C ALA A 285 -27.22 3.61 -2.00
N PHE A 286 -27.90 4.57 -2.63
CA PHE A 286 -28.95 4.30 -3.62
C PHE A 286 -28.32 4.30 -5.00
N HIS A 287 -28.20 3.12 -5.60
CA HIS A 287 -27.68 2.91 -6.94
C HIS A 287 -28.19 1.58 -7.50
N SER A 288 -27.86 1.26 -8.76
CA SER A 288 -28.15 -0.06 -9.35
C SER A 288 -26.89 -0.92 -9.38
N ALA A 289 -27.06 -2.25 -9.49
CA ALA A 289 -25.94 -3.19 -9.64
C ALA A 289 -25.12 -2.97 -10.92
N ARG A 290 -25.60 -2.15 -11.86
CA ARG A 290 -24.89 -1.76 -13.09
C ARG A 290 -24.46 -0.29 -13.08
N ASP A 291 -24.64 0.42 -11.98
CA ASP A 291 -24.39 1.86 -11.86
C ASP A 291 -23.57 2.09 -10.58
N LEU A 292 -22.43 1.41 -10.48
CA LEU A 292 -21.59 1.48 -9.28
C LEU A 292 -20.88 2.84 -9.22
N PRO A 293 -20.80 3.46 -8.03
CA PRO A 293 -19.95 4.63 -7.86
C PRO A 293 -18.47 4.23 -7.84
N ALA A 294 -17.60 5.17 -8.24
CA ALA A 294 -16.19 5.09 -7.89
C ALA A 294 -16.00 5.59 -6.45
N VAL A 295 -15.10 4.93 -5.73
CA VAL A 295 -14.72 5.32 -4.36
C VAL A 295 -13.22 5.58 -4.37
N TYR A 296 -12.85 6.74 -3.85
CA TYR A 296 -11.47 7.15 -3.64
C TYR A 296 -11.22 7.32 -2.15
N VAL A 297 -10.02 6.99 -1.69
CA VAL A 297 -9.60 7.11 -0.29
C VAL A 297 -8.29 7.85 -0.20
N ALA A 298 -8.06 8.52 0.93
CA ALA A 298 -6.82 9.19 1.24
C ALA A 298 -6.46 9.04 2.72
N TYR A 299 -5.15 8.97 2.98
CA TYR A 299 -4.55 8.92 4.31
C TYR A 299 -3.86 10.26 4.58
N ASP A 300 -4.20 10.93 5.68
CA ASP A 300 -3.65 12.22 6.08
C ASP A 300 -2.19 12.07 6.55
N ARG A 301 -1.27 11.95 5.59
CA ARG A 301 0.12 11.58 5.90
C ARG A 301 0.85 12.72 6.61
N ASN A 302 0.52 13.97 6.28
CA ASN A 302 1.13 15.16 6.87
C ASN A 302 0.41 15.67 8.14
N LYS A 303 -0.73 15.06 8.50
CA LYS A 303 -1.54 15.37 9.69
C LYS A 303 -2.09 16.79 9.69
N ASN A 304 -2.40 17.35 8.51
CA ASN A 304 -2.96 18.70 8.37
C ASN A 304 -4.50 18.70 8.53
N GLY A 305 -5.14 17.53 8.60
CA GLY A 305 -6.57 17.36 8.76
C GLY A 305 -7.39 17.52 7.48
N MET A 306 -6.75 17.66 6.32
CA MET A 306 -7.32 17.89 5.00
C MET A 306 -6.78 16.86 3.99
N PRO A 307 -7.58 16.43 3.00
CA PRO A 307 -7.08 15.56 1.95
C PRO A 307 -6.21 16.34 0.96
N ASP A 308 -4.97 15.92 0.75
CA ASP A 308 -4.09 16.51 -0.26
C ASP A 308 -4.28 15.86 -1.66
N GLU A 309 -3.99 16.61 -2.73
CA GLU A 309 -4.27 16.15 -4.10
C GLU A 309 -3.47 14.90 -4.51
N ASP A 310 -2.28 14.69 -3.94
CA ASP A 310 -1.39 13.56 -4.21
C ASP A 310 -1.66 12.32 -3.35
N GLU A 311 -2.64 12.39 -2.44
CA GLU A 311 -2.98 11.31 -1.51
C GLU A 311 -4.18 10.46 -1.95
N TRP A 312 -4.85 10.81 -3.05
CA TRP A 312 -6.03 10.08 -3.52
C TRP A 312 -5.68 8.78 -4.26
N TYR A 313 -6.22 7.68 -3.74
CA TYR A 313 -6.16 6.35 -4.35
C TYR A 313 -7.57 5.88 -4.70
N GLU A 314 -7.74 5.29 -5.88
CA GLU A 314 -9.01 4.68 -6.26
C GLU A 314 -9.12 3.27 -5.66
N LEU A 315 -10.30 2.88 -5.19
CA LEU A 315 -10.57 1.51 -4.78
C LEU A 315 -11.11 0.72 -5.97
N LYS A 316 -10.39 -0.35 -6.33
CA LYS A 316 -10.83 -1.26 -7.40
C LYS A 316 -12.18 -1.90 -7.05
N ASN A 317 -13.14 -1.73 -7.95
CA ASN A 317 -14.43 -2.46 -7.96
C ASN A 317 -14.57 -3.21 -9.30
N ASP A 318 -15.72 -3.85 -9.52
CA ASP A 318 -16.02 -4.60 -10.76
C ASP A 318 -15.97 -3.73 -12.04
N ASP A 319 -16.03 -2.40 -11.88
CA ASP A 319 -16.04 -1.42 -12.96
C ASP A 319 -14.66 -0.81 -13.25
N TYR A 320 -13.65 -1.17 -12.46
CA TYR A 320 -12.30 -0.62 -12.63
C TYR A 320 -11.69 -1.06 -13.97
N GLY A 321 -11.19 -0.10 -14.76
CA GLY A 321 -10.59 -0.34 -16.08
C GLY A 321 -11.61 -0.50 -17.21
N LEU A 322 -12.91 -0.32 -16.94
CA LEU A 322 -13.97 -0.36 -17.95
C LEU A 322 -14.33 1.03 -18.50
N GLU A 323 -13.62 2.08 -18.09
CA GLU A 323 -13.82 3.43 -18.60
C GLU A 323 -13.57 3.56 -20.10
N ASP A 324 -14.55 4.13 -20.82
CA ASP A 324 -14.41 4.47 -22.23
C ASP A 324 -13.71 5.82 -22.42
N ILE A 325 -13.79 6.71 -21.42
CA ILE A 325 -13.12 8.01 -21.43
C ILE A 325 -12.50 8.27 -20.04
N PRO A 326 -11.17 8.15 -19.88
CA PRO A 326 -10.51 8.37 -18.58
C PRO A 326 -10.60 9.81 -18.07
N GLU A 327 -10.59 10.78 -18.98
CA GLU A 327 -10.63 12.22 -18.68
C GLU A 327 -11.86 12.88 -19.31
N TYR A 328 -13.04 12.52 -18.80
CA TYR A 328 -14.29 13.15 -19.21
C TYR A 328 -14.56 14.39 -18.35
N GLU A 329 -15.16 15.41 -18.98
CA GLU A 329 -15.55 16.64 -18.31
C GLU A 329 -16.94 17.07 -18.76
N MET A 330 -17.80 17.40 -17.80
CA MET A 330 -19.09 18.04 -18.03
C MET A 330 -19.14 19.39 -17.32
N VAL A 331 -19.51 20.43 -18.07
CA VAL A 331 -19.74 21.78 -17.53
C VAL A 331 -21.23 22.02 -17.43
N PHE A 332 -21.69 22.40 -16.26
CA PHE A 332 -23.08 22.77 -15.97
C PHE A 332 -23.17 24.27 -15.70
N THR A 333 -24.18 24.93 -16.26
CA THR A 333 -24.41 26.37 -16.11
C THR A 333 -25.88 26.63 -15.83
N TYR A 334 -26.19 27.23 -14.68
CA TYR A 334 -27.51 27.80 -14.40
C TYR A 334 -27.86 28.85 -15.45
N ASN A 335 -28.99 28.67 -16.11
CA ASN A 335 -29.45 29.56 -17.17
C ASN A 335 -30.41 30.60 -16.61
N LYS A 336 -31.59 30.15 -16.15
CA LYS A 336 -32.66 31.03 -15.68
C LYS A 336 -33.69 30.27 -14.83
N THR A 337 -34.53 31.05 -14.17
CA THR A 337 -35.79 30.58 -13.59
C THR A 337 -36.95 31.32 -14.23
N GLU A 338 -38.00 30.60 -14.59
CA GLU A 338 -39.25 31.16 -15.10
C GLU A 338 -40.40 30.72 -14.20
N THR A 339 -41.41 31.58 -14.05
CA THR A 339 -42.55 31.28 -13.19
C THR A 339 -43.86 31.55 -13.92
N ASP A 340 -44.78 30.59 -13.87
CA ASP A 340 -46.16 30.75 -14.31
C ASP A 340 -47.13 30.83 -13.10
N ALA A 341 -48.43 30.77 -13.36
CA ALA A 341 -49.45 30.83 -12.31
C ALA A 341 -49.39 29.63 -11.34
N LYS A 342 -48.95 28.47 -11.79
CA LYS A 342 -48.96 27.18 -11.07
C LYS A 342 -47.57 26.69 -10.68
N ARG A 343 -46.54 27.02 -11.45
CA ARG A 343 -45.21 26.41 -11.33
C ARG A 343 -44.07 27.42 -11.45
N ILE A 344 -42.95 26.99 -10.91
CA ILE A 344 -41.63 27.58 -11.11
C ILE A 344 -40.74 26.56 -11.82
N TYR A 345 -40.02 27.00 -12.84
CA TYR A 345 -39.16 26.21 -13.72
C TYR A 345 -37.73 26.71 -13.56
N SER A 346 -36.79 25.80 -13.33
CA SER A 346 -35.35 26.08 -13.29
C SER A 346 -34.66 25.36 -14.44
N TYR A 347 -33.76 26.07 -15.11
CA TYR A 347 -33.05 25.58 -16.30
C TYR A 347 -31.54 25.58 -16.04
N PHE A 348 -30.90 24.43 -16.31
CA PHE A 348 -29.44 24.29 -16.35
C PHE A 348 -29.02 23.81 -17.72
N ASN A 349 -28.06 24.48 -18.34
CA ASN A 349 -27.41 23.97 -19.53
C ASN A 349 -26.25 23.07 -19.15
N TRP A 350 -25.97 22.06 -19.97
CA TRP A 350 -24.76 21.26 -19.85
C TRP A 350 -24.07 21.11 -21.20
N LYS A 351 -22.76 20.94 -21.15
CA LYS A 351 -21.94 20.55 -22.30
C LYS A 351 -20.79 19.66 -21.84
N ASP A 352 -20.38 18.72 -22.68
CA ASP A 352 -19.20 17.89 -22.41
C ASP A 352 -17.97 18.34 -23.21
N ASN A 353 -16.84 17.64 -23.00
CA ASN A 353 -15.57 17.91 -23.67
C ASN A 353 -15.33 17.06 -24.93
N GLN A 354 -16.37 16.46 -25.52
CA GLN A 354 -16.21 15.52 -26.64
C GLN A 354 -16.25 16.21 -28.02
N PRO A 355 -15.64 15.61 -29.07
CA PRO A 355 -15.56 16.23 -30.40
C PRO A 355 -16.92 16.55 -31.04
N SER A 356 -17.95 15.77 -30.74
CA SER A 356 -19.33 16.00 -31.14
C SER A 356 -20.13 16.78 -30.08
N LEU A 357 -19.46 17.65 -29.31
CA LEU A 357 -19.92 18.43 -28.15
C LEU A 357 -21.38 18.15 -27.78
N ALA A 358 -21.58 17.11 -26.98
CA ALA A 358 -22.92 16.83 -26.50
C ALA A 358 -23.32 17.97 -25.57
N SER A 359 -24.49 18.55 -25.83
CA SER A 359 -25.04 19.62 -25.00
C SER A 359 -26.54 19.46 -24.88
N GLY A 360 -27.09 20.03 -23.81
CA GLY A 360 -28.50 19.97 -23.57
C GLY A 360 -28.94 20.92 -22.47
N GLU A 361 -30.25 20.97 -22.28
CA GLU A 361 -30.90 21.74 -21.22
C GLU A 361 -31.61 20.77 -20.26
N ILE A 362 -31.37 20.97 -18.97
CA ILE A 362 -31.98 20.24 -17.87
C ILE A 362 -33.07 21.15 -17.32
N LEU A 363 -34.31 20.70 -17.47
CA LEU A 363 -35.48 21.35 -16.90
C LEU A 363 -35.90 20.64 -15.61
N THR A 364 -36.09 21.42 -14.56
CA THR A 364 -36.81 20.99 -13.36
C THR A 364 -37.93 21.97 -13.07
N ASN A 365 -39.09 21.47 -12.64
CA ASN A 365 -40.22 22.33 -12.28
C ASN A 365 -40.87 21.90 -10.97
N LYS A 366 -41.41 22.87 -10.23
CA LYS A 366 -42.14 22.66 -8.98
C LYS A 366 -43.49 23.36 -9.04
N THR A 367 -44.52 22.70 -8.53
CA THR A 367 -45.87 23.28 -8.44
C THR A 367 -46.03 23.96 -7.09
N PHE A 368 -46.53 25.20 -7.06
CA PHE A 368 -46.71 25.97 -5.81
C PHE A 368 -47.54 25.22 -4.78
N THR A 369 -48.65 24.61 -5.20
CA THR A 369 -49.56 23.91 -4.27
C THR A 369 -48.97 22.63 -3.69
N SER A 370 -48.23 21.84 -4.47
CA SER A 370 -47.64 20.57 -4.02
C SER A 370 -46.28 20.74 -3.34
N SER A 371 -45.76 21.96 -3.32
CA SER A 371 -44.46 22.31 -2.73
C SER A 371 -44.65 23.20 -1.50
N MET A 372 -45.79 23.06 -0.80
CA MET A 372 -45.99 23.70 0.50
C MET A 372 -45.62 22.72 1.61
N THR A 373 -44.90 23.21 2.62
CA THR A 373 -44.72 22.49 3.88
C THR A 373 -46.03 22.44 4.65
N SER A 374 -46.12 21.57 5.66
CA SER A 374 -47.25 21.49 6.59
C SER A 374 -47.48 22.79 7.37
N ALA A 375 -46.44 23.63 7.51
CA ALA A 375 -46.52 24.96 8.10
C ALA A 375 -46.99 26.05 7.10
N GLY A 376 -47.25 25.69 5.84
CA GLY A 376 -47.69 26.64 4.81
C GLY A 376 -46.57 27.52 4.26
N ALA A 377 -45.30 27.12 4.41
CA ALA A 377 -44.18 27.76 3.73
C ALA A 377 -43.91 27.09 2.38
N PHE A 378 -43.40 27.83 1.40
CA PHE A 378 -42.93 27.24 0.15
C PHE A 378 -41.65 26.43 0.42
N SER A 379 -41.65 25.19 -0.06
CA SER A 379 -40.57 24.22 0.08
C SER A 379 -39.65 24.30 -1.14
N ASN A 380 -38.36 24.43 -0.87
CA ASN A 380 -37.32 24.52 -1.89
C ASN A 380 -36.91 23.15 -2.45
N ARG A 381 -37.52 22.06 -1.96
CA ARG A 381 -37.31 20.72 -2.47
C ARG A 381 -37.39 20.69 -3.99
N GLY A 382 -36.40 20.07 -4.61
CA GLY A 382 -36.33 19.88 -6.05
C GLY A 382 -35.68 21.03 -6.81
N PHE A 383 -35.29 22.12 -6.16
CA PHE A 383 -34.28 23.00 -6.74
C PHE A 383 -32.89 22.45 -6.53
N PHE A 384 -32.02 22.64 -7.52
CA PHE A 384 -30.62 22.31 -7.39
C PHE A 384 -30.04 22.95 -6.10
N PRO A 385 -29.17 22.24 -5.35
CA PRO A 385 -28.57 22.74 -4.13
C PRO A 385 -28.03 24.17 -4.27
N GLY A 386 -28.42 25.04 -3.34
CA GLY A 386 -28.07 26.45 -3.36
C GLY A 386 -29.04 27.36 -4.13
N LEU A 387 -29.91 26.83 -5.01
CA LEU A 387 -30.99 27.61 -5.62
C LEU A 387 -32.22 27.61 -4.70
N THR A 388 -32.69 28.78 -4.30
CA THR A 388 -33.84 28.94 -3.40
C THR A 388 -34.79 30.01 -3.89
N VAL A 389 -36.06 29.91 -3.53
CA VAL A 389 -37.00 31.04 -3.58
C VAL A 389 -36.67 31.99 -2.42
N THR A 390 -36.31 33.23 -2.74
CA THR A 390 -35.96 34.27 -1.76
C THR A 390 -37.16 35.12 -1.36
N ASP A 391 -38.17 35.21 -2.23
CA ASP A 391 -39.43 35.88 -1.94
C ASP A 391 -40.57 35.11 -2.63
N ASN A 392 -41.46 34.54 -1.82
CA ASN A 392 -42.57 33.74 -2.30
C ASN A 392 -43.67 34.58 -2.98
N SER A 393 -43.79 35.87 -2.62
CA SER A 393 -44.81 36.77 -3.17
C SER A 393 -44.48 37.20 -4.60
N THR A 394 -43.22 37.58 -4.82
CA THR A 394 -42.69 37.95 -6.13
C THR A 394 -42.14 36.75 -6.91
N LYS A 395 -42.10 35.57 -6.27
CA LYS A 395 -41.59 34.31 -6.82
C LYS A 395 -40.12 34.43 -7.27
N GLN A 396 -39.36 35.29 -6.62
CA GLN A 396 -37.96 35.51 -6.92
C GLN A 396 -37.09 34.36 -6.42
N THR A 397 -36.06 34.02 -7.19
CA THR A 397 -35.07 33.01 -6.82
C THR A 397 -33.66 33.57 -6.85
N ALA A 398 -32.80 33.03 -6.00
CA ALA A 398 -31.37 33.33 -6.01
C ALA A 398 -30.53 32.07 -5.78
N ILE A 399 -29.30 32.12 -6.27
CA ILE A 399 -28.25 31.18 -5.89
C ILE A 399 -27.60 31.72 -4.62
N LEU A 400 -27.59 30.92 -3.56
CA LEU A 400 -27.02 31.27 -2.27
C LEU A 400 -25.50 31.35 -2.31
N ASP A 401 -24.94 32.10 -1.35
CA ASP A 401 -23.50 32.34 -1.27
C ASP A 401 -22.66 31.05 -1.28
N GLY A 402 -21.49 31.11 -1.92
CA GLY A 402 -20.58 29.99 -2.14
C GLY A 402 -21.01 28.97 -3.22
N TRP A 403 -22.28 28.90 -3.59
CA TRP A 403 -22.73 28.06 -4.70
C TRP A 403 -22.41 28.71 -6.04
N LYS A 404 -21.84 27.93 -6.97
CA LYS A 404 -21.44 28.44 -8.29
C LYS A 404 -22.59 28.29 -9.29
N SER A 405 -22.86 29.34 -10.06
CA SER A 405 -23.80 29.29 -11.19
C SER A 405 -23.23 28.56 -12.40
N SER A 406 -21.91 28.38 -12.50
CA SER A 406 -21.26 27.58 -13.53
C SER A 406 -20.12 26.77 -12.91
N PHE A 407 -20.09 25.45 -13.18
CA PHE A 407 -19.12 24.54 -12.59
C PHE A 407 -18.84 23.33 -13.48
N SER A 408 -17.67 22.73 -13.28
CA SER A 408 -17.21 21.56 -14.02
C SER A 408 -17.18 20.32 -13.11
N ARG A 409 -17.43 19.15 -13.71
CA ARG A 409 -17.24 17.82 -13.12
C ARG A 409 -16.30 17.03 -14.00
N LYS A 410 -15.26 16.48 -13.39
CA LYS A 410 -14.20 15.74 -14.06
C LYS A 410 -14.05 14.37 -13.46
N GLY A 411 -13.69 13.40 -14.30
CA GLY A 411 -13.40 12.04 -13.86
C GLY A 411 -13.50 11.07 -15.02
N LYS A 412 -13.42 9.79 -14.70
CA LYS A 412 -13.63 8.73 -15.67
C LYS A 412 -15.10 8.58 -16.04
N ARG A 413 -15.37 8.28 -17.31
CA ARG A 413 -16.70 7.92 -17.81
C ARG A 413 -16.74 6.44 -18.13
N ILE A 414 -17.82 5.79 -17.71
CA ILE A 414 -18.16 4.41 -18.07
C ILE A 414 -19.55 4.42 -18.71
N SER A 415 -19.61 4.41 -20.03
CA SER A 415 -20.85 4.30 -20.80
C SER A 415 -21.49 2.93 -20.59
N ARG A 416 -22.77 2.88 -20.20
CA ARG A 416 -23.39 1.61 -19.82
C ARG A 416 -24.87 1.47 -20.13
N ASN A 417 -25.24 0.30 -20.63
CA ASN A 417 -26.64 -0.12 -20.73
C ASN A 417 -27.16 -0.64 -19.37
N ILE A 418 -28.06 0.12 -18.78
CA ILE A 418 -28.68 -0.14 -17.46
C ILE A 418 -30.13 -0.65 -17.58
N THR A 419 -30.55 -1.09 -18.76
CA THR A 419 -31.91 -1.63 -19.02
C THR A 419 -32.22 -2.78 -18.07
N GLY A 420 -33.37 -2.68 -17.40
CA GLY A 420 -33.84 -3.66 -16.42
C GLY A 420 -33.11 -3.65 -15.07
N ALA A 421 -32.10 -2.81 -14.88
CA ALA A 421 -31.38 -2.69 -13.61
C ALA A 421 -31.97 -1.54 -12.79
N ALA A 422 -32.99 -1.79 -11.97
CA ALA A 422 -33.56 -0.77 -11.08
C ALA A 422 -32.58 -0.40 -9.95
N PRO A 423 -32.47 0.88 -9.55
CA PRO A 423 -31.70 1.26 -8.38
C PRO A 423 -32.51 1.07 -7.09
N PHE A 424 -31.80 0.76 -6.00
CA PHE A 424 -32.34 0.62 -4.65
C PHE A 424 -31.24 0.92 -3.63
N PHE A 425 -31.64 1.16 -2.37
CA PHE A 425 -30.68 1.31 -1.28
C PHE A 425 -30.00 -0.03 -1.00
N GLN A 426 -28.67 -0.05 -1.12
CA GLN A 426 -27.86 -1.23 -0.90
C GLN A 426 -26.53 -0.90 -0.25
N LYS A 427 -25.88 -1.96 0.23
CA LYS A 427 -24.59 -1.89 0.91
C LYS A 427 -23.47 -2.19 -0.08
N LEU A 428 -22.41 -1.39 -0.01
CA LEU A 428 -21.14 -1.61 -0.68
C LEU A 428 -20.09 -1.85 0.40
N ASN A 429 -19.56 -3.08 0.42
CA ASN A 429 -18.41 -3.43 1.25
C ASN A 429 -17.15 -2.96 0.55
N ILE A 430 -16.31 -2.25 1.28
CA ILE A 430 -15.10 -1.63 0.78
C ILE A 430 -13.92 -2.16 1.60
N ASP A 431 -12.90 -2.61 0.89
CA ASP A 431 -11.64 -3.12 1.41
C ASP A 431 -10.53 -2.15 0.98
N ILE A 432 -9.80 -1.58 1.93
CA ILE A 432 -8.76 -0.57 1.67
C ILE A 432 -7.55 -1.20 0.95
N ASP A 433 -7.33 -2.52 1.04
CA ASP A 433 -6.29 -3.21 0.26
C ASP A 433 -6.52 -3.11 -1.26
N MET A 434 -7.74 -2.77 -1.69
CA MET A 434 -8.07 -2.56 -3.10
C MET A 434 -7.62 -1.20 -3.64
N ALA A 435 -6.97 -0.37 -2.82
CA ALA A 435 -6.47 0.95 -3.19
C ALA A 435 -5.36 0.86 -4.24
N VAL A 436 -5.49 1.67 -5.29
CA VAL A 436 -4.50 1.78 -6.36
C VAL A 436 -4.14 3.23 -6.66
N ASN A 437 -2.88 3.42 -7.07
CA ASN A 437 -2.40 4.70 -7.57
C ASN A 437 -2.87 4.96 -9.02
N LYS A 438 -2.52 6.13 -9.56
CA LYS A 438 -2.86 6.53 -10.94
C LYS A 438 -2.32 5.59 -12.04
N LYS A 439 -1.37 4.70 -11.71
CA LYS A 439 -0.83 3.67 -12.63
C LYS A 439 -1.54 2.32 -12.48
N GLY A 440 -2.50 2.20 -11.56
CA GLY A 440 -3.19 0.95 -11.23
C GLY A 440 -2.41 -0.02 -10.35
N GLU A 441 -1.25 0.42 -9.82
CA GLU A 441 -0.44 -0.36 -8.88
C GLU A 441 -1.10 -0.34 -7.50
N THR A 442 -1.22 -1.50 -6.86
CA THR A 442 -1.75 -1.62 -5.50
C THR A 442 -0.87 -0.87 -4.52
N ILE A 443 -1.49 -0.09 -3.65
CA ILE A 443 -0.83 0.66 -2.59
C ILE A 443 -1.29 0.14 -1.25
N GLN A 444 -0.31 -0.12 -0.38
CA GLN A 444 -0.55 -0.53 0.99
C GLN A 444 -0.57 0.71 1.87
N LEU A 445 -1.75 1.01 2.41
CA LEU A 445 -1.99 2.10 3.36
C LEU A 445 -2.11 1.51 4.76
N PRO A 446 -1.61 2.19 5.82
CA PRO A 446 -1.90 1.78 7.19
C PRO A 446 -3.39 1.96 7.51
N GLY A 447 -4.02 2.97 6.94
CA GLY A 447 -5.43 3.30 7.11
C GLY A 447 -5.80 4.52 6.27
N ILE A 448 -7.02 5.03 6.45
CA ILE A 448 -7.55 6.18 5.70
C ILE A 448 -8.33 7.13 6.62
N ASP A 449 -8.31 8.42 6.30
CA ASP A 449 -9.02 9.47 7.04
C ASP A 449 -10.18 10.05 6.21
N PHE A 450 -10.05 9.95 4.88
CA PHE A 450 -10.95 10.57 3.93
C PHE A 450 -11.50 9.56 2.92
N VAL A 451 -12.76 9.77 2.52
CA VAL A 451 -13.43 8.99 1.47
C VAL A 451 -14.13 9.95 0.52
N ARG A 452 -13.89 9.82 -0.78
CA ARG A 452 -14.63 10.51 -1.83
C ARG A 452 -15.42 9.51 -2.64
N VAL A 453 -16.70 9.81 -2.86
CA VAL A 453 -17.59 8.99 -3.68
C VAL A 453 -18.01 9.80 -4.90
N GLN A 454 -17.91 9.20 -6.08
CA GLN A 454 -18.23 9.87 -7.35
C GLN A 454 -19.06 8.99 -8.27
N LYS A 455 -20.06 9.58 -8.92
CA LYS A 455 -20.79 8.93 -10.01
C LYS A 455 -19.96 8.93 -11.29
N VAL A 456 -19.55 7.74 -11.75
CA VAL A 456 -18.69 7.58 -12.94
C VAL A 456 -19.36 6.89 -14.12
N VAL A 457 -20.47 6.19 -13.88
CA VAL A 457 -21.26 5.55 -14.94
C VAL A 457 -22.13 6.59 -15.63
N TYR A 458 -22.08 6.57 -16.96
CA TYR A 458 -22.94 7.35 -17.85
C TYR A 458 -24.03 6.41 -18.42
N PRO A 459 -25.26 6.47 -17.88
CA PRO A 459 -26.26 5.44 -18.14
C PRO A 459 -27.06 5.68 -19.43
N PHE A 460 -27.25 4.62 -20.18
CA PHE A 460 -28.19 4.51 -21.30
C PHE A 460 -29.23 3.43 -20.99
N GLN A 461 -30.49 3.69 -21.29
CA GLN A 461 -31.57 2.74 -21.07
C GLN A 461 -32.41 2.56 -22.34
N GLN A 462 -32.80 1.33 -22.60
CA GLN A 462 -33.75 1.00 -23.64
C GLN A 462 -35.15 1.36 -23.19
N ASP A 463 -35.83 2.20 -23.95
CA ASP A 463 -37.24 2.45 -23.74
C ASP A 463 -38.08 1.38 -24.46
N LEU A 464 -38.60 0.46 -23.66
CA LEU A 464 -39.43 -0.66 -24.12
C LEU A 464 -40.78 -0.18 -24.68
N SER A 465 -41.19 1.06 -24.38
CA SER A 465 -42.45 1.63 -24.86
C SER A 465 -42.34 2.33 -26.21
N THR A 466 -41.13 2.71 -26.65
CA THR A 466 -40.90 3.45 -27.90
C THR A 466 -40.18 2.62 -28.97
N GLY A 467 -40.30 1.29 -28.91
CA GLY A 467 -39.74 0.42 -29.93
C GLY A 467 -38.24 0.18 -29.75
N ASN A 468 -37.79 0.01 -28.50
CA ASN A 468 -36.46 -0.51 -28.18
C ASN A 468 -35.30 0.43 -28.50
N VAL A 469 -35.55 1.75 -28.55
CA VAL A 469 -34.53 2.78 -28.74
C VAL A 469 -33.71 2.95 -27.46
N MET A 470 -32.38 3.04 -27.61
CA MET A 470 -31.50 3.42 -26.51
C MET A 470 -31.56 4.94 -26.29
N THR A 471 -31.85 5.35 -25.06
CA THR A 471 -31.97 6.75 -24.67
C THR A 471 -30.95 7.08 -23.59
N ASP A 472 -30.38 8.29 -23.65
CA ASP A 472 -29.57 8.85 -22.58
C ASP A 472 -30.43 8.99 -21.31
N TYR A 473 -29.97 8.38 -20.22
CA TYR A 473 -30.66 8.39 -18.93
C TYR A 473 -29.83 9.07 -17.82
N ASN A 474 -28.73 9.75 -18.19
CA ASN A 474 -27.81 10.37 -17.25
C ASN A 474 -28.48 11.43 -16.37
N MET A 475 -29.40 12.20 -16.97
CA MET A 475 -30.09 13.29 -16.30
C MET A 475 -31.40 12.87 -15.63
N GLU A 476 -31.87 11.63 -15.77
CA GLU A 476 -33.20 11.23 -15.27
C GLU A 476 -33.19 10.96 -13.76
N GLU A 477 -34.17 11.50 -13.02
CA GLU A 477 -34.28 11.43 -11.55
C GLU A 477 -34.11 10.01 -11.00
N GLY A 478 -34.66 9.01 -11.69
CA GLY A 478 -34.58 7.61 -11.28
C GLY A 478 -33.16 7.03 -11.30
N ARG A 479 -32.14 7.79 -11.73
CA ARG A 479 -30.74 7.36 -11.81
C ARG A 479 -29.80 8.18 -10.95
N MET A 480 -30.30 9.06 -10.09
CA MET A 480 -29.45 9.90 -9.25
C MET A 480 -28.76 9.05 -8.18
N LEU A 481 -27.43 9.16 -8.06
CA LEU A 481 -26.69 8.49 -7.00
C LEU A 481 -26.98 9.19 -5.67
N GLN A 482 -27.29 8.41 -4.63
CA GLN A 482 -27.43 8.91 -3.27
C GLN A 482 -26.46 8.17 -2.35
N VAL A 483 -25.69 8.90 -1.54
CA VAL A 483 -24.70 8.32 -0.62
C VAL A 483 -25.16 8.52 0.82
N GLY A 484 -25.42 7.42 1.51
CA GLY A 484 -25.81 7.34 2.92
C GLY A 484 -24.61 7.30 3.86
N SER A 485 -24.68 6.47 4.89
CA SER A 485 -23.57 6.26 5.83
C SER A 485 -22.37 5.60 5.17
N ILE A 486 -21.17 5.90 5.66
CA ILE A 486 -19.93 5.17 5.37
C ILE A 486 -19.36 4.79 6.72
N LEU A 487 -19.44 3.51 7.08
CA LEU A 487 -19.18 3.02 8.43
C LEU A 487 -17.82 2.30 8.51
N ASP A 488 -16.97 2.67 9.46
CA ASP A 488 -15.82 1.85 9.88
C ASP A 488 -16.33 0.53 10.46
N LYS A 489 -15.92 -0.61 9.90
CA LYS A 489 -16.40 -1.93 10.32
C LYS A 489 -15.67 -2.52 11.52
N HIS A 490 -14.54 -1.94 11.92
CA HIS A 490 -13.72 -2.38 13.03
C HIS A 490 -14.18 -1.80 14.37
N LEU A 491 -14.82 -0.62 14.34
CA LEU A 491 -15.42 -0.06 15.55
C LEU A 491 -16.67 -0.82 16.00
N LYS A 492 -16.72 -1.13 17.30
CA LYS A 492 -17.89 -1.68 17.98
C LYS A 492 -18.93 -0.57 18.18
N ASN A 493 -20.22 -0.96 18.14
CA ASN A 493 -21.36 -0.03 18.29
C ASN A 493 -21.47 0.54 19.70
#